data_AF-A0A8J6TZZ4-F1
#
_entry.id   AF-A0A8J6TZZ4-F1
#
_cell.length_a   1.000
_cell.length_b   1.000
_cell.length_c   1.000
_cell.angle_alpha   90.00
_cell.angle_beta   90.00
_cell.angle_gamma   90.00
#
_symmetry.space_group_name_H-M   'P 1'
#
loop_
_entity.id
_entity.type
_entity.pdbx_description
1 polymer ?
#
loop_
_entity_poly.entity_id
_entity_poly.type
_entity_poly.pdbx_seq_one_letter_code
_entity_poly.pdbx_strand_id
1 'polypeptide(L)'
;MLGHTWRRSLQLRVVVSTLTLSLIVIVILGVVLTSQITDRLLEAKISAATEEMDRARNTVQAQLAGADDGNTLSSRLDGARASLSNREADGQSAGAAGTFDPALIVPGDGPLPPTVSGPADQIPESLRRFVQQGQVSYQFATVDDPDGYRGPALIVGSPTASDISTLELYLIFPLASEERSLSLMRSTMLIGGAVLLVLLAAVSMLVARQVVLPIRSASRIAVRFADGRLKERMPVRGEDDMARLAMSFNEMAESLSKQITQLEEFGNLQRRFTSDVSHELRTPLTTVRMAADLIHDSSDDLDPALRRSSELLVNELDRFEMLLNDLLEISRHDAGVA
;
A
#
# COMPACT_ATOMS: atom_id res chain seq x y z
N MET A 1 -14.69 -14.78 0.93
CA MET A 1 -15.21 -13.73 1.84
C MET A 1 -14.50 -12.37 1.72
N LEU A 2 -13.17 -12.28 1.45
CA LEU A 2 -12.46 -10.99 1.37
C LEU A 2 -12.94 -10.04 0.23
N GLY A 3 -13.45 -10.55 -0.89
CA GLY A 3 -13.91 -9.70 -2.00
C GLY A 3 -15.16 -8.87 -1.71
N HIS A 4 -16.01 -9.30 -0.78
CA HIS A 4 -17.30 -8.64 -0.50
C HIS A 4 -17.17 -7.46 0.48
N THR A 5 -16.20 -7.52 1.40
CA THR A 5 -15.84 -6.43 2.31
C THR A 5 -15.04 -5.34 1.60
N TRP A 6 -14.23 -5.72 0.60
CA TRP A 6 -13.46 -4.79 -0.24
C TRP A 6 -14.34 -3.82 -1.05
N ARG A 7 -15.50 -4.27 -1.56
CA ARG A 7 -16.43 -3.41 -2.32
C ARG A 7 -17.22 -2.41 -1.45
N ARG A 8 -17.39 -2.67 -0.14
CA ARG A 8 -18.27 -1.86 0.74
C ARG A 8 -17.54 -0.78 1.55
N SER A 9 -16.23 -0.90 1.73
CA SER A 9 -15.45 0.02 2.57
C SER A 9 -14.31 0.67 1.78
N LEU A 10 -14.50 1.94 1.39
CA LEU A 10 -13.45 2.80 0.82
C LEU A 10 -12.21 2.84 1.71
N GLN A 11 -12.38 2.84 3.03
CA GLN A 11 -11.29 2.81 4.01
C GLN A 11 -10.40 1.57 3.86
N LEU A 12 -11.00 0.38 3.77
CA LEU A 12 -10.24 -0.85 3.55
C LEU A 12 -9.52 -0.81 2.21
N ARG A 13 -10.15 -0.28 1.16
CA ARG A 13 -9.54 -0.21 -0.17
C ARG A 13 -8.31 0.69 -0.17
N VAL A 14 -8.38 1.89 0.42
CA VAL A 14 -7.24 2.81 0.52
C VAL A 14 -6.12 2.17 1.32
N VAL A 15 -6.40 1.69 2.54
CA VAL A 15 -5.39 1.09 3.44
C VAL A 15 -4.74 -0.14 2.81
N VAL A 16 -5.52 -1.03 2.19
CA VAL A 16 -4.96 -2.21 1.52
C VAL A 16 -4.13 -1.81 0.32
N SER A 17 -4.59 -0.86 -0.51
CA SER A 17 -3.83 -0.44 -1.68
C SER A 17 -2.48 0.20 -1.33
N THR A 18 -2.46 1.08 -0.31
CA THR A 18 -1.23 1.70 0.17
C THR A 18 -0.29 0.65 0.75
N LEU A 19 -0.79 -0.25 1.59
CA LEU A 19 0.01 -1.33 2.17
C LEU A 19 0.55 -2.29 1.11
N THR A 20 -0.23 -2.66 0.09
CA THR A 20 0.26 -3.52 -0.99
C THR A 20 1.35 -2.85 -1.80
N LEU A 21 1.20 -1.58 -2.13
CA LEU A 21 2.21 -0.82 -2.88
C LEU A 21 3.49 -0.68 -2.06
N SER A 22 3.37 -0.31 -0.78
CA SER A 22 4.51 -0.20 0.12
C SER A 22 5.21 -1.53 0.36
N LEU A 23 4.47 -2.63 0.49
CA LEU A 23 5.04 -3.97 0.62
C LEU A 23 5.88 -4.33 -0.62
N ILE A 24 5.35 -4.06 -1.82
CA ILE A 24 6.09 -4.31 -3.07
C ILE A 24 7.39 -3.51 -3.09
N VAL A 25 7.35 -2.22 -2.77
CA VAL A 25 8.55 -1.37 -2.74
C VAL A 25 9.56 -1.85 -1.70
N ILE A 26 9.12 -2.20 -0.49
CA ILE A 26 9.99 -2.70 0.59
C ILE A 26 10.65 -4.02 0.18
N VAL A 27 9.90 -4.93 -0.45
CA VAL A 27 10.45 -6.23 -0.93
C VAL A 27 11.47 -6.01 -2.03
N ILE A 28 11.17 -5.15 -3.02
CA ILE A 28 12.10 -4.84 -4.10
C ILE A 28 13.39 -4.23 -3.54
N LEU A 29 13.28 -3.22 -2.67
CA LEU A 29 14.43 -2.60 -2.04
C LEU A 29 15.21 -3.60 -1.16
N GLY A 30 14.49 -4.47 -0.45
CA GLY A 30 15.02 -5.59 0.33
C GLY A 30 15.92 -6.50 -0.47
N VAL A 31 15.41 -6.98 -1.60
CA VAL A 31 16.12 -7.87 -2.51
C VAL A 31 17.34 -7.16 -3.12
N VAL A 32 17.17 -5.92 -3.59
CA VAL A 32 18.26 -5.15 -4.20
C VAL A 32 19.40 -4.90 -3.22
N LEU A 33 19.12 -4.42 -2.00
CA LEU A 33 20.14 -4.16 -1.00
C LEU A 33 20.83 -5.44 -0.54
N THR A 34 20.08 -6.52 -0.36
CA THR A 34 20.66 -7.82 0.03
C THR A 34 21.59 -8.35 -1.06
N SER A 35 21.19 -8.29 -2.34
CA SER A 35 22.04 -8.68 -3.46
C SER A 35 23.30 -7.84 -3.52
N GLN A 36 23.18 -6.51 -3.53
CA GLN A 36 24.34 -5.60 -3.62
C GLN A 36 25.35 -5.81 -2.49
N ILE A 37 24.86 -6.01 -1.26
CA ILE A 37 25.75 -6.20 -0.11
C ILE A 37 26.41 -7.59 -0.16
N THR A 38 25.66 -8.63 -0.55
CA THR A 38 26.22 -9.97 -0.72
C THR A 38 27.29 -9.98 -1.81
N ASP A 39 27.01 -9.37 -2.98
CA ASP A 39 27.93 -9.32 -4.11
C ASP A 39 29.22 -8.57 -3.74
N ARG A 40 29.11 -7.39 -3.12
CA ARG A 40 30.28 -6.61 -2.67
C ARG A 40 31.09 -7.32 -1.59
N LEU A 41 30.41 -8.01 -0.68
CA LEU A 41 31.07 -8.74 0.40
C LEU A 41 31.83 -9.96 -0.16
N LEU A 42 31.23 -10.70 -1.10
CA LEU A 42 31.88 -11.81 -1.79
C LEU A 42 33.06 -11.36 -2.63
N GLU A 43 32.91 -10.28 -3.40
CA GLU A 43 34.00 -9.72 -4.20
C GLU A 43 35.18 -9.27 -3.33
N ALA A 44 34.89 -8.59 -2.21
CA ALA A 44 35.91 -8.20 -1.24
C ALA A 44 36.60 -9.43 -0.61
N LYS A 45 35.84 -10.47 -0.28
CA LYS A 45 36.38 -11.72 0.28
C LYS A 45 37.25 -12.47 -0.73
N ILE A 46 36.84 -12.58 -1.98
CA ILE A 46 37.61 -13.24 -3.06
C ILE A 46 38.92 -12.49 -3.30
N SER A 47 38.87 -11.16 -3.39
CA SER A 47 40.06 -10.31 -3.56
C SER A 47 41.04 -10.49 -2.42
N ALA A 48 40.56 -10.39 -1.17
CA ALA A 48 41.39 -10.59 0.02
C ALA A 48 41.97 -12.02 0.10
N ALA A 49 41.19 -13.04 -0.21
CA ALA A 49 41.62 -14.44 -0.19
C ALA A 49 42.67 -14.75 -1.28
N THR A 50 42.56 -14.12 -2.44
CA THR A 50 43.56 -14.24 -3.51
C THR A 50 44.87 -13.56 -3.13
N GLU A 51 44.81 -12.38 -2.52
CA GLU A 51 46.00 -11.69 -2.01
C GLU A 51 46.68 -12.49 -0.89
N GLU A 52 45.89 -13.09 0.01
CA GLU A 52 46.41 -13.98 1.07
C GLU A 52 47.07 -15.23 0.48
N MET A 53 46.49 -15.80 -0.58
CA MET A 53 47.07 -16.94 -1.31
C MET A 53 48.45 -16.60 -1.88
N ASP A 54 48.63 -15.41 -2.47
CA ASP A 54 49.94 -15.00 -2.99
C ASP A 54 50.99 -14.86 -1.87
N ARG A 55 50.60 -14.34 -0.70
CA ARG A 55 51.50 -14.27 0.47
C ARG A 55 51.85 -15.64 1.03
N ALA A 56 50.84 -16.52 1.17
CA ALA A 56 51.03 -17.89 1.62
C ALA A 56 51.94 -18.67 0.67
N ARG A 57 51.74 -18.53 -0.64
CA ARG A 57 52.58 -19.13 -1.68
C ARG A 57 54.04 -18.71 -1.53
N ASN A 58 54.32 -17.41 -1.38
CA ASN A 58 55.69 -16.92 -1.21
C ASN A 58 56.35 -17.48 0.06
N THR A 59 55.58 -17.61 1.14
CA THR A 59 56.05 -18.19 2.41
C THR A 59 56.40 -19.66 2.28
N VAL A 60 55.52 -20.44 1.65
CA VAL A 60 55.73 -21.86 1.35
C VAL A 60 56.97 -22.04 0.46
N GLN A 61 57.11 -21.25 -0.60
CA GLN A 61 58.28 -21.29 -1.48
C GLN A 61 59.59 -21.01 -0.73
N ALA A 62 59.62 -19.97 0.12
CA ALA A 62 60.80 -19.64 0.90
C ALA A 62 61.16 -20.76 1.91
N GLN A 63 60.16 -21.34 2.57
CA GLN A 63 60.36 -22.41 3.55
C GLN A 63 60.86 -23.71 2.90
N LEU A 64 60.36 -24.04 1.71
CA LEU A 64 60.75 -25.25 0.97
C LEU A 64 62.15 -25.11 0.33
N ALA A 65 62.52 -23.92 -0.15
CA ALA A 65 63.85 -23.66 -0.71
C ALA A 65 64.98 -23.70 0.34
N GLY A 66 64.66 -23.41 1.61
CA GLY A 66 65.62 -23.44 2.72
C GLY A 66 65.70 -24.77 3.48
N ALA A 67 64.93 -25.79 3.08
CA ALA A 67 64.83 -27.06 3.82
C ALA A 67 66.00 -28.00 3.51
N ASP A 68 66.59 -28.60 4.54
CA ASP A 68 67.70 -29.58 4.42
C ASP A 68 67.28 -30.84 3.64
N ASP A 69 68.14 -31.35 2.75
CA ASP A 69 67.90 -32.51 1.86
C ASP A 69 67.73 -33.87 2.57
N GLY A 70 67.93 -33.89 3.89
CA GLY A 70 67.79 -35.10 4.71
C GLY A 70 66.35 -35.43 5.15
N ASN A 71 65.38 -34.52 5.00
CA ASN A 71 64.01 -34.72 5.49
C ASN A 71 63.09 -35.32 4.42
N THR A 72 62.14 -36.17 4.84
CA THR A 72 61.11 -36.72 3.95
C THR A 72 60.21 -35.61 3.41
N LEU A 73 59.67 -35.80 2.20
CA LEU A 73 58.74 -34.86 1.57
C LEU A 73 57.56 -34.50 2.48
N SER A 74 56.96 -35.48 3.15
CA SER A 74 55.87 -35.27 4.12
C SER A 74 56.27 -34.34 5.25
N SER A 75 57.46 -34.53 5.85
CA SER A 75 57.94 -33.67 6.94
C SER A 75 58.20 -32.23 6.48
N ARG A 76 58.64 -32.04 5.22
CA ARG A 76 58.82 -30.71 4.63
C ARG A 76 57.47 -30.00 4.42
N LEU A 77 56.46 -30.72 3.90
CA LEU A 77 55.12 -30.18 3.70
C LEU A 77 54.42 -29.85 5.03
N ASP A 78 54.56 -30.71 6.04
CA ASP A 78 54.02 -30.47 7.38
C ASP A 78 54.68 -29.25 8.05
N GLY A 79 56.00 -29.08 7.86
CA GLY A 79 56.72 -27.89 8.32
C GLY A 79 56.25 -26.60 7.61
N ALA A 80 56.01 -26.66 6.30
CA ALA A 80 55.45 -25.54 5.54
C ALA A 80 54.02 -25.20 5.99
N ARG A 81 53.15 -26.21 6.17
CA ARG A 81 51.80 -26.04 6.72
C ARG A 81 51.83 -25.42 8.11
N ALA A 82 52.68 -25.92 8.99
CA ALA A 82 52.84 -25.39 10.35
C ALA A 82 53.31 -23.93 10.35
N SER A 83 54.19 -23.54 9.40
CA SER A 83 54.61 -22.14 9.27
C SER A 83 53.48 -21.20 8.87
N LEU A 84 52.55 -21.65 8.02
CA LEU A 84 51.36 -20.89 7.64
C LEU A 84 50.36 -20.79 8.81
N SER A 85 50.10 -21.90 9.49
CA SER A 85 49.18 -21.96 10.63
C SER A 85 49.69 -21.17 11.85
N ASN A 86 50.99 -21.23 12.17
CA ASN A 86 51.57 -20.44 13.26
C ASN A 86 51.50 -18.93 12.99
N ARG A 87 51.65 -18.52 11.72
CA ARG A 87 51.59 -17.11 11.33
C ARG A 87 50.17 -16.53 11.46
N GLU A 88 49.18 -17.37 11.22
CA GLU A 88 47.78 -17.07 11.52
C GLU A 88 47.54 -16.94 13.03
N ALA A 89 48.04 -17.90 13.82
CA ALA A 89 47.88 -17.92 15.28
C ALA A 89 48.53 -16.72 16.00
N ASP A 90 49.67 -16.24 15.49
CA ASP A 90 50.34 -15.03 16.01
C ASP A 90 49.66 -13.71 15.61
N GLY A 91 48.53 -13.77 14.89
CA GLY A 91 47.77 -12.60 14.47
C GLY A 91 48.47 -11.72 13.43
N GLN A 92 49.64 -12.15 12.93
CA GLN A 92 50.41 -11.45 11.90
C GLN A 92 49.83 -11.64 10.50
N SER A 93 48.89 -12.57 10.30
CA SER A 93 48.30 -12.89 8.99
C SER A 93 46.80 -13.22 9.02
N ALA A 94 46.08 -12.87 10.07
CA ALA A 94 44.62 -12.71 9.96
C ALA A 94 44.33 -11.45 9.12
N GLY A 95 44.61 -11.55 7.81
CA GLY A 95 44.36 -10.49 6.84
C GLY A 95 42.87 -10.22 6.69
N ALA A 96 42.51 -9.34 5.77
CA ALA A 96 41.11 -9.07 5.42
C ALA A 96 40.34 -10.33 4.95
N ALA A 97 41.06 -11.41 4.61
CA ALA A 97 40.52 -12.70 4.22
C ALA A 97 40.00 -13.55 5.40
N GLY A 98 40.36 -13.24 6.65
CA GLY A 98 39.97 -14.01 7.84
C GLY A 98 40.82 -15.26 8.07
N THR A 99 40.30 -16.17 8.89
CA THR A 99 40.96 -17.44 9.23
C THR A 99 40.93 -18.42 8.06
N PHE A 100 41.94 -19.27 7.95
CA PHE A 100 42.05 -20.24 6.86
C PHE A 100 42.72 -21.55 7.27
N ASP A 101 42.35 -22.66 6.63
CA ASP A 101 43.07 -23.92 6.79
C ASP A 101 43.94 -24.22 5.53
N PRO A 102 45.28 -24.26 5.64
CA PRO A 102 46.18 -24.44 4.49
C PRO A 102 46.44 -25.91 4.15
N ALA A 103 46.02 -26.40 2.98
CA ALA A 103 46.31 -27.75 2.50
C ALA A 103 47.38 -27.74 1.39
N LEU A 104 48.36 -28.63 1.50
CA LEU A 104 49.39 -28.84 0.48
C LEU A 104 49.24 -30.23 -0.12
N ILE A 105 49.24 -30.30 -1.45
CA ILE A 105 49.11 -31.56 -2.20
C ILE A 105 50.25 -31.63 -3.20
N VAL A 106 50.97 -32.75 -3.18
CA VAL A 106 51.88 -33.14 -4.26
C VAL A 106 51.24 -34.35 -4.95
N PRO A 107 50.71 -34.19 -6.16
CA PRO A 107 50.21 -35.30 -6.97
C PRO A 107 51.31 -36.35 -7.11
N GLY A 108 50.94 -37.61 -6.84
CA GLY A 108 51.84 -38.73 -7.08
C GLY A 108 52.10 -38.89 -8.57
N ASP A 109 53.35 -39.13 -8.96
CA ASP A 109 53.70 -39.44 -10.34
C ASP A 109 53.74 -40.96 -10.52
N GLY A 110 52.87 -41.50 -11.38
CA GLY A 110 52.76 -42.94 -11.64
C GLY A 110 52.26 -43.76 -10.42
N PRO A 111 52.99 -44.81 -9.96
CA PRO A 111 52.51 -45.73 -8.92
C PRO A 111 52.66 -45.21 -7.47
N LEU A 112 53.20 -44.00 -7.26
CA LEU A 112 53.34 -43.44 -5.91
C LEU A 112 52.03 -42.78 -5.46
N PRO A 113 51.60 -42.99 -4.19
CA PRO A 113 50.45 -42.29 -3.65
C PRO A 113 50.74 -40.78 -3.55
N PRO A 114 49.71 -39.92 -3.70
CA PRO A 114 49.88 -38.48 -3.50
C PRO A 114 50.34 -38.19 -2.08
N THR A 115 51.28 -37.25 -1.93
CA THR A 115 51.69 -36.77 -0.61
C THR A 115 50.84 -35.57 -0.26
N VAL A 116 50.14 -35.65 0.87
CA VAL A 116 49.16 -34.66 1.30
C VAL A 116 49.49 -34.19 2.70
N SER A 117 49.39 -32.89 2.94
CA SER A 117 49.38 -32.28 4.27
C SER A 117 48.13 -31.40 4.41
N GLY A 118 47.26 -31.71 5.39
CA GLY A 118 45.99 -30.99 5.62
C GLY A 118 44.74 -31.67 5.05
N PRO A 119 43.57 -30.98 5.10
CA PRO A 119 42.25 -31.53 4.72
C PRO A 119 42.05 -31.56 3.20
N ALA A 120 42.83 -32.38 2.50
CA ALA A 120 42.73 -32.48 1.03
C ALA A 120 41.47 -33.20 0.53
N ASP A 121 40.77 -33.93 1.39
CA ASP A 121 39.51 -34.58 1.11
C ASP A 121 38.38 -33.56 0.84
N GLN A 122 38.49 -32.35 1.39
CA GLN A 122 37.47 -31.29 1.28
C GLN A 122 37.58 -30.46 -0.01
N ILE A 123 38.66 -30.64 -0.79
CA ILE A 123 38.94 -29.84 -1.99
C ILE A 123 38.28 -30.47 -3.23
N PRO A 124 37.38 -29.76 -3.93
CA PRO A 124 36.72 -30.27 -5.14
C PRO A 124 37.72 -30.61 -6.25
N GLU A 125 37.55 -31.76 -6.91
CA GLU A 125 38.39 -32.15 -8.06
C GLU A 125 38.34 -31.14 -9.22
N SER A 126 37.23 -30.42 -9.37
CA SER A 126 37.11 -29.34 -10.36
C SER A 126 38.14 -28.25 -10.13
N LEU A 127 38.36 -27.84 -8.88
CA LEU A 127 39.35 -26.83 -8.54
C LEU A 127 40.77 -27.36 -8.80
N ARG A 128 41.05 -28.61 -8.40
CA ARG A 128 42.38 -29.23 -8.59
C ARG A 128 42.80 -29.27 -10.05
N ARG A 129 41.87 -29.59 -10.96
CA ARG A 129 42.14 -29.60 -12.41
C ARG A 129 42.62 -28.23 -12.94
N PHE A 130 42.09 -27.12 -12.44
CA PHE A 130 42.55 -25.78 -12.85
C PHE A 130 43.93 -25.45 -12.27
N VAL A 131 44.16 -25.82 -11.00
CA VAL A 131 45.46 -25.59 -10.34
C VAL A 131 46.57 -26.40 -11.01
N GLN A 132 46.30 -27.65 -11.39
CA GLN A 132 47.21 -28.52 -12.15
C GLN A 132 47.57 -27.99 -13.52
N GLN A 133 46.69 -27.20 -14.13
CA GLN A 133 46.96 -26.50 -15.41
C GLN A 133 47.81 -25.24 -15.22
N GLY A 134 48.26 -24.95 -13.99
CA GLY A 134 49.07 -23.77 -13.69
C GLY A 134 48.24 -22.49 -13.47
N GLN A 135 46.93 -22.60 -13.23
CA GLN A 135 46.04 -21.45 -13.05
C GLN A 135 45.64 -21.28 -11.58
N VAL A 136 45.78 -20.06 -11.05
CA VAL A 136 45.18 -19.68 -9.76
C VAL A 136 43.66 -19.63 -9.93
N SER A 137 42.93 -20.37 -9.11
CA SER A 137 41.48 -20.49 -9.21
C SER A 137 40.84 -20.59 -7.84
N TYR A 138 39.54 -20.34 -7.76
CA TYR A 138 38.78 -20.44 -6.52
C TYR A 138 37.44 -21.15 -6.76
N GLN A 139 36.91 -21.77 -5.72
CA GLN A 139 35.61 -22.42 -5.75
C GLN A 139 34.94 -22.37 -4.38
N PHE A 140 33.62 -22.20 -4.37
CA PHE A 140 32.81 -22.37 -3.17
C PHE A 140 32.45 -23.83 -2.97
N ALA A 141 32.73 -24.37 -1.79
CA ALA A 141 32.40 -25.73 -1.41
C ALA A 141 31.89 -25.79 0.03
N THR A 142 31.19 -26.86 0.39
CA THR A 142 30.81 -27.11 1.79
C THR A 142 31.93 -27.91 2.45
N VAL A 143 32.46 -27.36 3.53
CA VAL A 143 33.57 -27.94 4.31
C VAL A 143 33.07 -28.39 5.67
N ASP A 144 33.75 -29.37 6.24
CA ASP A 144 33.51 -29.87 7.60
C ASP A 144 34.77 -29.56 8.41
N ASP A 145 34.71 -28.46 9.14
CA ASP A 145 35.82 -27.92 9.91
C ASP A 145 36.02 -28.73 11.20
N PRO A 146 37.27 -29.07 11.60
CA PRO A 146 37.53 -29.79 12.84
C PRO A 146 36.96 -29.10 14.10
N ASP A 147 36.77 -27.79 14.06
CA ASP A 147 36.16 -26.98 15.13
C ASP A 147 34.62 -27.05 15.16
N GLY A 148 34.01 -27.93 14.35
CA GLY A 148 32.58 -28.22 14.35
C GLY A 148 31.72 -27.31 13.46
N TYR A 149 32.35 -26.51 12.60
CA TYR A 149 31.63 -25.73 11.58
C TYR A 149 31.42 -26.56 10.32
N ARG A 150 30.14 -26.73 9.94
CA ARG A 150 29.76 -27.30 8.65
C ARG A 150 28.97 -26.27 7.85
N GLY A 151 29.59 -25.74 6.82
CA GLY A 151 28.99 -24.67 6.01
C GLY A 151 29.80 -24.35 4.77
N PRO A 152 29.39 -23.32 4.01
CA PRO A 152 30.13 -22.90 2.84
C PRO A 152 31.49 -22.32 3.26
N ALA A 153 32.49 -22.61 2.43
CA ALA A 153 33.80 -22.02 2.46
C ALA A 153 34.23 -21.61 1.06
N LEU A 154 35.07 -20.59 1.00
CA LEU A 154 35.79 -20.21 -0.20
C LEU A 154 37.13 -20.96 -0.20
N ILE A 155 37.36 -21.80 -1.20
CA ILE A 155 38.63 -22.50 -1.38
C ILE A 155 39.37 -21.81 -2.51
N VAL A 156 40.58 -21.33 -2.22
CA VAL A 156 41.49 -20.77 -3.23
C VAL A 156 42.61 -21.77 -3.45
N GLY A 157 42.99 -22.02 -4.70
CA GLY A 157 44.07 -22.92 -5.07
C GLY A 157 45.10 -22.23 -5.96
N SER A 158 46.38 -22.48 -5.71
CA SER A 158 47.49 -21.87 -6.45
C SER A 158 48.61 -22.89 -6.70
N PRO A 159 49.14 -22.96 -7.93
CA PRO A 159 50.31 -23.77 -8.22
C PRO A 159 51.55 -23.12 -7.62
N THR A 160 52.39 -23.91 -6.96
CA THR A 160 53.61 -23.41 -6.32
C THR A 160 54.81 -23.74 -7.19
N ALA A 161 55.54 -22.71 -7.62
CA ALA A 161 56.83 -22.88 -8.29
C ALA A 161 57.89 -23.10 -7.20
N SER A 162 58.13 -24.34 -6.81
CA SER A 162 59.18 -24.74 -5.87
C SER A 162 60.09 -25.78 -6.51
N ASP A 163 61.10 -26.28 -5.79
CA ASP A 163 61.92 -27.41 -6.24
C ASP A 163 61.06 -28.66 -6.54
N ILE A 164 59.86 -28.73 -5.98
CA ILE A 164 58.82 -29.69 -6.33
C ILE A 164 57.90 -29.03 -7.38
N SER A 165 58.04 -29.44 -8.64
CA SER A 165 57.35 -28.84 -9.79
C SER A 165 55.84 -29.09 -9.83
N THR A 166 55.32 -30.02 -9.03
CA THR A 166 53.90 -30.40 -8.97
C THR A 166 53.21 -29.97 -7.67
N LEU A 167 53.82 -29.11 -6.86
CA LEU A 167 53.23 -28.70 -5.58
C LEU A 167 52.02 -27.78 -5.76
N GLU A 168 50.89 -28.18 -5.19
CA GLU A 168 49.64 -27.43 -5.16
C GLU A 168 49.39 -26.90 -3.73
N LEU A 169 49.09 -25.60 -3.60
CA LEU A 169 48.71 -24.97 -2.34
C LEU A 169 47.24 -24.58 -2.39
N TYR A 170 46.50 -24.95 -1.34
CA TYR A 170 45.10 -24.60 -1.17
C TYR A 170 44.88 -23.91 0.19
N LEU A 171 44.06 -22.86 0.19
CA LEU A 171 43.61 -22.19 1.40
C LEU A 171 42.09 -22.29 1.48
N ILE A 172 41.59 -22.80 2.62
CA ILE A 172 40.17 -22.99 2.87
C ILE A 172 39.68 -21.91 3.84
N PHE A 173 38.84 -21.00 3.37
CA PHE A 173 38.29 -19.90 4.16
C PHE A 173 36.83 -20.18 4.56
N PRO A 174 36.53 -20.58 5.81
CA PRO A 174 35.15 -20.75 6.26
C PRO A 174 34.38 -19.43 6.23
N LEU A 175 33.14 -19.46 5.73
CA LEU A 175 32.27 -18.27 5.61
C LEU A 175 31.33 -18.09 6.81
N ALA A 176 31.65 -18.69 7.96
CA ALA A 176 30.78 -18.72 9.14
C ALA A 176 30.44 -17.30 9.66
N SER A 177 31.45 -16.42 9.67
CA SER A 177 31.31 -15.05 10.14
C SER A 177 30.50 -14.18 9.17
N GLU A 178 30.67 -14.43 7.87
CA GLU A 178 29.94 -13.78 6.78
C GLU A 178 28.47 -14.20 6.79
N GLU A 179 28.18 -15.49 6.95
CA GLU A 179 26.80 -15.99 7.08
C GLU A 179 26.09 -15.40 8.30
N ARG A 180 26.76 -15.36 9.47
CA ARG A 180 26.20 -14.73 10.67
C ARG A 180 25.90 -13.26 10.43
N SER A 181 26.83 -12.52 9.83
CA SER A 181 26.66 -11.09 9.53
C SER A 181 25.50 -10.86 8.55
N LEU A 182 25.41 -11.63 7.47
CA LEU A 182 24.32 -11.57 6.50
C LEU A 182 22.98 -11.94 7.13
N SER A 183 22.95 -12.95 8.02
CA SER A 183 21.72 -13.35 8.71
C SER A 183 21.21 -12.28 9.68
N LEU A 184 22.10 -11.62 10.43
CA LEU A 184 21.78 -10.51 11.31
C LEU A 184 21.26 -9.31 10.53
N MET A 185 21.93 -8.98 9.42
CA MET A 185 21.50 -7.91 8.54
C MET A 185 20.10 -8.20 7.96
N ARG A 186 19.87 -9.42 7.44
CA ARG A 186 18.58 -9.84 6.90
C ARG A 186 17.48 -9.81 7.96
N SER A 187 17.76 -10.31 9.16
CA SER A 187 16.81 -10.28 10.29
C SER A 187 16.46 -8.83 10.67
N THR A 188 17.47 -7.97 10.83
CA THR A 188 17.28 -6.54 11.14
C THR A 188 16.46 -5.85 10.06
N MET A 189 16.70 -6.16 8.79
CA MET A 189 15.96 -5.61 7.66
C MET A 189 14.50 -6.09 7.62
N LEU A 190 14.24 -7.36 7.93
CA LEU A 190 12.89 -7.91 8.04
C LEU A 190 12.12 -7.27 9.20
N ILE A 191 12.74 -7.13 10.37
CA ILE A 191 12.15 -6.46 11.53
C ILE A 191 11.87 -4.99 11.21
N GLY A 192 12.84 -4.28 10.62
CA GLY A 192 12.67 -2.89 10.20
C GLY A 192 11.55 -2.72 9.17
N GLY A 193 11.47 -3.60 8.18
CA GLY A 193 10.39 -3.64 7.19
C GLY A 193 9.02 -3.92 7.82
N ALA A 194 8.94 -4.85 8.77
CA ALA A 194 7.70 -5.14 9.50
C ALA A 194 7.24 -3.94 10.35
N VAL A 195 8.15 -3.31 11.08
CA VAL A 195 7.87 -2.09 11.85
C VAL A 195 7.38 -0.97 10.92
N LEU A 196 8.04 -0.76 9.78
CA LEU A 196 7.63 0.23 8.80
C LEU A 196 6.22 -0.05 8.24
N LEU A 197 5.90 -1.31 7.93
CA LEU A 197 4.55 -1.69 7.47
C LEU A 197 3.48 -1.42 8.53
N VAL A 198 3.76 -1.72 9.80
CA VAL A 198 2.85 -1.41 10.92
C VAL A 198 2.64 0.09 11.05
N LEU A 199 3.70 0.90 10.93
CA LEU A 199 3.59 2.36 10.96
C LEU A 199 2.77 2.89 9.78
N LEU A 200 3.00 2.39 8.57
CA LEU A 200 2.21 2.76 7.39
C LEU A 200 0.74 2.37 7.53
N ALA A 201 0.45 1.20 8.12
CA ALA A 201 -0.91 0.78 8.42
C ALA A 201 -1.58 1.74 9.43
N ALA A 202 -0.86 2.09 10.50
CA ALA A 202 -1.35 3.01 11.52
C ALA A 202 -1.65 4.40 10.95
N VAL A 203 -0.72 4.97 10.17
CA VAL A 203 -0.90 6.27 9.50
C VAL A 203 -2.05 6.21 8.50
N SER A 204 -2.11 5.18 7.65
CA SER A 204 -3.20 5.02 6.68
C SER A 204 -4.56 4.89 7.38
N MET A 205 -4.62 4.18 8.50
CA MET A 205 -5.83 4.02 9.30
C MET A 205 -6.26 5.32 9.98
N LEU A 206 -5.29 6.11 10.48
CA LEU A 206 -5.52 7.43 11.06
C LEU A 206 -6.08 8.40 10.02
N VAL A 207 -5.45 8.50 8.85
CA VAL A 207 -5.90 9.34 7.73
C VAL A 207 -7.31 8.92 7.28
N ALA A 208 -7.56 7.63 7.13
CA ALA A 208 -8.89 7.15 6.75
C ALA A 208 -9.95 7.50 7.80
N ARG A 209 -9.62 7.49 9.09
CA ARG A 209 -10.54 7.89 10.16
C ARG A 209 -10.77 9.39 10.21
N GLN A 210 -9.73 10.20 10.02
CA GLN A 210 -9.82 11.65 10.15
C GLN A 210 -10.41 12.33 8.90
N VAL A 211 -10.14 11.82 7.71
CA VAL A 211 -10.53 12.48 6.45
C VAL A 211 -11.66 11.74 5.73
N VAL A 212 -11.50 10.43 5.50
CA VAL A 212 -12.43 9.66 4.64
C VAL A 212 -13.79 9.46 5.32
N LEU A 213 -13.82 9.21 6.63
CA LEU A 213 -15.08 8.98 7.36
C LEU A 213 -16.00 10.22 7.40
N PRO A 214 -15.53 11.43 7.77
CA PRO A 214 -16.37 12.63 7.76
C PRO A 214 -16.96 12.94 6.38
N ILE A 215 -16.15 12.84 5.31
CA ILE A 215 -16.61 13.07 3.93
C ILE A 215 -17.75 12.12 3.57
N ARG A 216 -17.64 10.83 3.90
CA ARG A 216 -18.70 9.85 3.66
C ARG A 216 -19.96 10.14 4.48
N SER A 217 -19.81 10.69 5.69
CA SER A 217 -20.95 11.10 6.51
C SER A 217 -21.67 12.29 5.90
N ALA A 218 -20.91 13.32 5.48
CA ALA A 218 -21.45 14.50 4.81
C ALA A 218 -22.21 14.12 3.53
N SER A 219 -21.60 13.32 2.65
CA SER A 219 -22.27 12.84 1.43
C SER A 219 -23.60 12.12 1.72
N ARG A 220 -23.65 11.23 2.72
CA ARG A 220 -24.89 10.54 3.09
C ARG A 220 -25.95 11.47 3.67
N ILE A 221 -25.56 12.52 4.38
CA ILE A 221 -26.49 13.52 4.91
C ILE A 221 -27.06 14.35 3.77
N ALA A 222 -26.22 14.81 2.84
CA ALA A 222 -26.63 15.58 1.68
C ALA A 222 -27.62 14.79 0.79
N VAL A 223 -27.36 13.50 0.51
CA VAL A 223 -28.29 12.65 -0.25
C VAL A 223 -29.63 12.51 0.47
N ARG A 224 -29.63 12.22 1.78
CA ARG A 224 -30.89 12.11 2.56
C ARG A 224 -31.66 13.43 2.61
N PHE A 225 -30.96 14.56 2.66
CA PHE A 225 -31.58 15.88 2.60
C PHE A 225 -32.26 16.11 1.23
N ALA A 226 -31.58 15.75 0.14
CA ALA A 226 -32.14 15.79 -1.21
C ALA A 226 -33.36 14.87 -1.40
N ASP A 227 -33.39 13.72 -0.70
CA ASP A 227 -34.55 12.80 -0.67
C ASP A 227 -35.72 13.33 0.21
N GLY A 228 -35.72 14.59 0.61
CA GLY A 228 -36.79 15.24 1.36
C GLY A 228 -36.67 15.17 2.89
N ARG A 229 -35.58 14.63 3.45
CA ARG A 229 -35.35 14.65 4.91
C ARG A 229 -34.75 15.97 5.37
N LEU A 230 -35.53 17.05 5.27
CA LEU A 230 -35.11 18.45 5.51
C LEU A 230 -34.65 18.76 6.95
N LYS A 231 -34.91 17.86 7.90
CA LYS A 231 -34.48 17.99 9.31
C LYS A 231 -33.05 17.49 9.56
N GLU A 232 -32.42 16.81 8.60
CA GLU A 232 -31.04 16.36 8.75
C GLU A 232 -30.09 17.58 8.82
N ARG A 233 -29.04 17.45 9.64
CA ARG A 233 -27.99 18.48 9.81
C ARG A 233 -26.63 17.80 9.85
N MET A 234 -25.60 18.46 9.31
CA MET A 234 -24.22 17.98 9.40
C MET A 234 -23.62 18.34 10.77
N PRO A 235 -22.91 17.40 11.43
CA PRO A 235 -22.23 17.69 12.69
C PRO A 235 -21.03 18.62 12.44
N VAL A 236 -21.02 19.79 13.09
CA VAL A 236 -19.89 20.72 13.05
C VAL A 236 -18.87 20.27 14.10
N ARG A 237 -17.64 19.95 13.67
CA ARG A 237 -16.54 19.53 14.54
C ARG A 237 -15.27 20.28 14.15
N GLY A 238 -14.63 20.94 15.11
CA GLY A 238 -13.40 21.70 14.88
C GLY A 238 -13.64 23.03 14.17
N GLU A 239 -12.56 23.60 13.63
CA GLU A 239 -12.53 24.90 12.96
C GLU A 239 -11.90 24.81 11.55
N ASP A 240 -11.79 23.60 11.02
CA ASP A 240 -11.18 23.32 9.71
C ASP A 240 -12.16 23.53 8.53
N ASP A 241 -11.70 23.23 7.31
CA ASP A 241 -12.52 23.33 6.10
C ASP A 241 -13.76 22.43 6.15
N MET A 242 -13.70 21.31 6.88
CA MET A 242 -14.86 20.43 7.07
C MET A 242 -15.90 21.06 7.99
N ALA A 243 -15.48 21.74 9.06
CA ALA A 243 -16.38 22.51 9.91
C ALA A 243 -17.06 23.64 9.12
N ARG A 244 -16.30 24.36 8.29
CA ARG A 244 -16.82 25.42 7.42
C ARG A 244 -17.86 24.89 6.43
N LEU A 245 -17.57 23.77 5.77
CA LEU A 245 -18.52 23.10 4.88
C LEU A 245 -19.81 22.68 5.62
N ALA A 246 -19.69 22.11 6.81
CA ALA A 246 -20.83 21.71 7.62
C ALA A 246 -21.70 22.90 8.03
N MET A 247 -21.09 24.03 8.41
CA MET A 247 -21.81 25.28 8.72
C MET A 247 -22.57 25.80 7.50
N SER A 248 -21.90 25.94 6.35
CA SER A 248 -22.54 26.41 5.12
C SER A 248 -23.67 25.49 4.62
N PHE A 249 -23.50 24.16 4.76
CA PHE A 249 -24.57 23.22 4.46
C PHE A 249 -25.77 23.41 5.39
N ASN A 250 -25.54 23.58 6.70
CA ASN A 250 -26.61 23.76 7.66
C ASN A 250 -27.35 25.10 7.45
N GLU A 251 -26.65 26.18 7.09
CA GLU A 251 -27.26 27.46 6.71
C GLU A 251 -28.13 27.32 5.46
N MET A 252 -27.65 26.64 4.43
CA MET A 252 -28.43 26.32 3.23
C MET A 252 -29.68 25.49 3.59
N ALA A 253 -29.52 24.46 4.41
CA ALA A 253 -30.63 23.60 4.86
C ALA A 253 -31.69 24.39 5.64
N GLU A 254 -31.26 25.32 6.48
CA GLU A 254 -32.13 26.22 7.24
C GLU A 254 -32.89 27.18 6.32
N SER A 255 -32.20 27.78 5.34
CA SER A 255 -32.81 28.69 4.37
C SER A 255 -33.86 27.99 3.51
N LEU A 256 -33.54 26.79 2.99
CA LEU A 256 -34.47 25.96 2.22
C LEU A 256 -35.66 25.52 3.05
N SER A 257 -35.44 25.08 4.29
CA SER A 257 -36.54 24.69 5.19
C SER A 257 -37.49 25.86 5.43
N LYS A 258 -36.97 27.07 5.65
CA LYS A 258 -37.79 28.28 5.83
C LYS A 258 -38.59 28.62 4.57
N GLN A 259 -37.97 28.56 3.40
CA GLN A 259 -38.65 28.81 2.12
C GLN A 259 -39.78 27.82 1.89
N ILE A 260 -39.55 26.52 2.14
CA ILE A 260 -40.59 25.49 1.98
C ILE A 260 -41.75 25.74 2.94
N THR A 261 -41.49 26.04 4.22
CA THR A 261 -42.55 26.38 5.18
C THR A 261 -43.34 27.63 4.77
N GLN A 262 -42.66 28.65 4.23
CA GLN A 262 -43.33 29.85 3.72
C GLN A 262 -44.21 29.54 2.49
N LEU A 263 -43.74 28.69 1.59
CA LEU A 263 -44.51 28.21 0.43
C LEU A 263 -45.75 27.42 0.87
N GLU A 264 -45.62 26.55 1.86
CA GLU A 264 -46.74 25.79 2.44
C GLU A 264 -47.77 26.71 3.12
N GLU A 265 -47.31 27.68 3.91
CA GLU A 265 -48.17 28.66 4.59
C GLU A 265 -48.90 29.55 3.58
N PHE A 266 -48.20 30.04 2.55
CA PHE A 266 -48.80 30.81 1.46
C PHE A 266 -49.84 29.99 0.69
N GLY A 267 -49.52 28.74 0.35
CA GLY A 267 -50.45 27.84 -0.32
C GLY A 267 -51.71 27.56 0.51
N ASN A 268 -51.57 27.40 1.83
CA ASN A 268 -52.70 27.22 2.73
C ASN A 268 -53.56 28.50 2.85
N LEU A 269 -52.93 29.67 2.91
CA LEU A 269 -53.64 30.94 2.94
C LEU A 269 -54.42 31.16 1.63
N GLN A 270 -53.80 30.88 0.48
CA GLN A 270 -54.45 30.97 -0.83
C GLN A 270 -55.66 30.03 -0.93
N ARG A 271 -55.54 28.77 -0.49
CA ARG A 271 -56.67 27.81 -0.43
C ARG A 271 -57.82 28.34 0.42
N ARG A 272 -57.51 28.86 1.61
CA ARG A 272 -58.51 29.40 2.54
C ARG A 272 -59.20 30.64 1.96
N PHE A 273 -58.42 31.58 1.42
CA PHE A 273 -58.94 32.77 0.76
C PHE A 273 -59.90 32.43 -0.37
N THR A 274 -59.54 31.52 -1.28
CA THR A 274 -60.45 31.13 -2.36
C THR A 274 -61.73 30.47 -1.86
N SER A 275 -61.63 29.61 -0.83
CA SER A 275 -62.79 28.99 -0.20
C SER A 275 -63.72 30.03 0.43
N ASP A 276 -63.16 30.96 1.19
CA ASP A 276 -63.91 32.01 1.89
C ASP A 276 -64.59 32.95 0.88
N VAL A 277 -63.87 33.39 -0.17
CA VAL A 277 -64.42 34.23 -1.24
C VAL A 277 -65.56 33.53 -1.99
N SER A 278 -65.46 32.22 -2.26
CA SER A 278 -66.53 31.45 -2.87
C SER A 278 -67.83 31.51 -2.05
N HIS A 279 -67.71 31.31 -0.74
CA HIS A 279 -68.86 31.32 0.16
C HIS A 279 -69.49 32.71 0.30
N GLU A 280 -68.65 33.74 0.43
CA GLU A 280 -69.09 35.14 0.57
C GLU A 280 -69.73 35.68 -0.71
N LEU A 281 -69.36 35.19 -1.90
CA LEU A 281 -69.98 35.60 -3.17
C LEU A 281 -71.26 34.81 -3.49
N ARG A 282 -71.33 33.52 -3.15
CA ARG A 282 -72.50 32.67 -3.45
C ARG A 282 -73.77 33.14 -2.73
N THR A 283 -73.66 33.58 -1.48
CA THR A 283 -74.80 34.03 -0.67
C THR A 283 -75.53 35.28 -1.21
N PRO A 284 -74.83 36.40 -1.49
CA PRO A 284 -75.46 37.57 -2.10
C PRO A 284 -75.92 37.29 -3.53
N LEU A 285 -75.18 36.49 -4.31
CA LEU A 285 -75.58 36.09 -5.66
C LEU A 285 -76.91 35.31 -5.65
N THR A 286 -77.07 34.38 -4.70
CA THR A 286 -78.33 33.64 -4.51
C THR A 286 -79.48 34.58 -4.17
N THR A 287 -79.24 35.57 -3.30
CA THR A 287 -80.25 36.57 -2.94
C THR A 287 -80.66 37.45 -4.13
N VAL A 288 -79.70 37.96 -4.89
CA VAL A 288 -79.95 38.79 -6.08
C VAL A 288 -80.65 37.97 -7.17
N ARG A 289 -80.26 36.70 -7.35
CA ARG A 289 -80.93 35.77 -8.26
C ARG A 289 -82.38 35.52 -7.87
N MET A 290 -82.66 35.21 -6.60
CA MET A 290 -84.04 35.03 -6.14
C MET A 290 -84.90 36.28 -6.40
N ALA A 291 -84.36 37.48 -6.20
CA ALA A 291 -85.06 38.72 -6.52
C ALA A 291 -85.26 38.92 -8.03
N ALA A 292 -84.25 38.58 -8.84
CA ALA A 292 -84.33 38.64 -10.30
C ALA A 292 -85.35 37.64 -10.86
N ASP A 293 -85.35 36.41 -10.36
CA ASP A 293 -86.30 35.35 -10.73
C ASP A 293 -87.74 35.75 -10.40
N LEU A 294 -87.98 36.35 -9.22
CA LEU A 294 -89.31 36.89 -8.86
C LEU A 294 -89.80 37.97 -9.84
N ILE A 295 -88.91 38.86 -10.27
CA ILE A 295 -89.21 39.90 -11.26
C ILE A 295 -89.46 39.26 -12.64
N HIS A 296 -88.69 38.23 -12.97
CA HIS A 296 -88.76 37.52 -14.25
C HIS A 296 -90.02 36.66 -14.37
N ASP A 297 -90.45 35.98 -13.31
CA ASP A 297 -91.69 35.21 -13.25
C ASP A 297 -92.93 36.07 -13.48
N SER A 298 -92.85 37.36 -13.12
CA SER A 298 -93.91 38.35 -13.33
C SER A 298 -93.73 39.16 -14.63
N SER A 299 -92.84 38.73 -15.54
CA SER A 299 -92.38 39.55 -16.67
C SER A 299 -93.40 39.75 -17.79
N ASP A 300 -94.45 38.93 -17.85
CA ASP A 300 -95.56 39.09 -18.80
C ASP A 300 -96.44 40.32 -18.49
N ASP A 301 -96.43 40.79 -17.24
CA ASP A 301 -97.18 41.98 -16.78
C ASP A 301 -96.33 43.28 -16.84
N LEU A 302 -95.07 43.19 -17.24
CA LEU A 302 -94.16 44.33 -17.36
C LEU A 302 -94.26 45.01 -18.74
N ASP A 303 -93.98 46.32 -18.79
CA ASP A 303 -93.78 47.03 -20.06
C ASP A 303 -92.69 46.32 -20.90
N PRO A 304 -92.84 46.20 -22.23
CA PRO A 304 -91.85 45.60 -23.14
C PRO A 304 -90.38 45.94 -22.84
N ALA A 305 -90.07 47.18 -22.45
CA ALA A 305 -88.70 47.59 -22.12
C ALA A 305 -88.18 46.98 -20.79
N LEU A 306 -89.04 46.87 -19.78
CA LEU A 306 -88.72 46.30 -18.47
C LEU A 306 -88.60 44.77 -18.54
N ARG A 307 -89.47 44.11 -19.31
CA ARG A 307 -89.40 42.67 -19.59
C ARG A 307 -88.04 42.29 -20.17
N ARG A 308 -87.59 43.03 -21.20
CA ARG A 308 -86.29 42.79 -21.84
C ARG A 308 -85.12 43.00 -20.87
N SER A 309 -85.24 43.98 -19.97
CA SER A 309 -84.21 44.27 -18.96
C SER A 309 -84.12 43.15 -17.90
N SER A 310 -85.25 42.58 -17.48
CA SER A 310 -85.30 41.43 -16.57
C SER A 310 -84.67 40.17 -17.21
N GLU A 311 -85.02 39.86 -18.47
CA GLU A 311 -84.39 38.77 -19.23
C GLU A 311 -82.85 38.93 -19.31
N LEU A 312 -82.36 40.14 -19.60
CA LEU A 312 -80.92 40.40 -19.66
C LEU A 312 -80.24 40.23 -18.29
N LEU A 313 -80.91 40.64 -17.21
CA LEU A 313 -80.37 40.55 -15.84
C LEU A 313 -80.24 39.09 -15.39
N VAL A 314 -81.26 38.26 -15.63
CA VAL A 314 -81.20 36.81 -15.32
C VAL A 314 -80.10 36.12 -16.14
N ASN A 315 -80.03 36.38 -17.45
CA ASN A 315 -78.96 35.82 -18.30
C ASN A 315 -77.56 36.24 -17.85
N GLU A 316 -77.38 37.48 -17.37
CA GLU A 316 -76.09 37.94 -16.88
C GLU A 316 -75.74 37.31 -15.51
N LEU A 317 -76.73 37.06 -14.64
CA LEU A 317 -76.52 36.32 -13.39
C LEU A 317 -76.09 34.87 -13.62
N ASP A 318 -76.72 34.18 -14.58
CA ASP A 318 -76.31 32.82 -14.98
C ASP A 318 -74.87 32.79 -15.50
N ARG A 319 -74.49 33.81 -16.29
CA ARG A 319 -73.12 33.97 -16.78
C ARG A 319 -72.13 34.24 -15.66
N PHE A 320 -72.49 35.08 -14.69
CA PHE A 320 -71.67 35.34 -13.51
C PHE A 320 -71.48 34.10 -12.65
N GLU A 321 -72.54 33.31 -12.44
CA GLU A 321 -72.46 32.06 -11.68
C GLU A 321 -71.53 31.05 -12.36
N MET A 322 -71.62 30.93 -13.69
CA MET A 322 -70.73 30.07 -14.48
C MET A 322 -69.26 30.51 -14.35
N LEU A 323 -68.97 31.80 -14.57
CA LEU A 323 -67.61 32.34 -14.44
C LEU A 323 -67.04 32.19 -13.01
N LEU A 324 -67.89 32.38 -12.00
CA LEU A 324 -67.51 32.20 -10.61
C LEU A 324 -67.15 30.73 -10.32
N ASN A 325 -67.99 29.79 -10.76
CA ASN A 325 -67.72 28.38 -10.60
C ASN A 325 -66.44 27.95 -11.33
N ASP A 326 -66.23 28.41 -12.57
CA ASP A 326 -65.03 28.11 -13.36
C ASP A 326 -63.74 28.64 -12.70
N LEU A 327 -63.76 29.89 -12.21
CA LEU A 327 -62.61 30.49 -11.53
C LEU A 327 -62.22 29.71 -10.26
N LEU A 328 -63.23 29.29 -9.50
CA LEU A 328 -63.04 28.54 -8.27
C LEU A 328 -62.59 27.10 -8.53
N GLU A 329 -63.08 26.48 -9.60
CA GLU A 329 -62.66 25.15 -10.03
C GLU A 329 -61.18 25.14 -10.44
N ILE A 330 -60.76 26.14 -11.23
CA ILE A 330 -59.35 26.34 -11.61
C ILE A 330 -58.48 26.51 -10.36
N SER A 331 -58.86 27.41 -9.44
CA SER A 331 -58.09 27.63 -8.22
C SER A 331 -58.05 26.41 -7.30
N ARG A 332 -59.07 25.54 -7.33
CA ARG A 332 -59.07 24.28 -6.56
C ARG A 332 -58.12 23.25 -7.18
N HIS A 333 -58.02 23.22 -8.51
CA HIS A 333 -57.11 22.34 -9.22
C HIS A 333 -55.64 22.77 -9.08
N ASP A 334 -55.33 24.05 -9.26
CA ASP A 334 -53.97 24.58 -9.06
C ASP A 334 -53.47 24.38 -7.62
N ALA A 335 -54.39 24.42 -6.64
CA ALA A 335 -54.05 24.19 -5.25
C ALA A 335 -53.95 22.70 -4.86
N GLY A 336 -54.40 21.78 -5.73
CA GLY A 336 -54.45 20.33 -5.50
C GLY A 336 -53.32 19.52 -6.15
N VAL A 337 -52.43 20.17 -6.91
CA VAL A 337 -51.24 19.53 -7.50
C VAL A 337 -50.02 19.88 -6.65
N ALA A 338 -49.83 19.11 -5.57
CA ALA A 338 -48.58 19.04 -4.82
C ALA A 338 -48.36 17.59 -4.36
#